data_AF-A0A3B9W6L5-F1
#
_entry.id   AF-A0A3B9W6L5-F1
#
_cell.length_a   1.000
_cell.length_b   1.000
_cell.length_c   1.000
_cell.angle_alpha   90.00
_cell.angle_beta   90.00
_cell.angle_gamma   90.00
#
_symmetry.space_group_name_H-M   'P 1'
#
loop_
_entity.id
_entity.type
_entity.pdbx_description
1 polymer ?
#
loop_
_entity_poly.entity_id
_entity_poly.type
_entity_poly.pdbx_seq_one_letter_code
_entity_poly.pdbx_strand_id
1 'polypeptide(L)' 'RFESTIHIQTNSSKIDAKDILEIMSLAASVGTTITLLCDGPDESSAMQAISDLINRKFDEE' A
#
# COMPACT_ATOMS: atom_id res chain seq x y z
N ARG A 1 9.42 6.72 5.60
CA ARG A 1 8.97 7.16 6.96
C ARG A 1 8.76 5.97 7.92
N PHE A 2 8.58 4.74 7.42
CA PHE A 2 8.50 3.53 8.25
C PHE A 2 9.71 2.61 8.02
N GLU A 3 10.15 1.92 9.07
CA GLU A 3 11.20 0.90 8.99
C GLU A 3 10.65 -0.42 8.43
N SER A 4 9.39 -0.75 8.75
CA SER A 4 8.70 -1.95 8.26
C SER A 4 8.72 -2.05 6.76
N THR A 5 8.90 -3.27 6.27
CA THR A 5 8.66 -3.58 4.86
C THR A 5 7.15 -3.51 4.61
N ILE A 6 6.77 -2.94 3.47
CA ILE A 6 5.37 -2.76 3.10
C ILE A 6 5.21 -3.25 1.68
N HIS A 7 4.34 -4.23 1.48
CA HIS A 7 4.02 -4.75 0.16
C HIS A 7 2.54 -4.60 -0.13
N ILE A 8 2.22 -4.37 -1.40
CA ILE A 8 0.86 -4.40 -1.91
C ILE A 8 0.73 -5.63 -2.80
N GLN A 9 -0.28 -6.44 -2.53
CA GLN A 9 -0.59 -7.62 -3.32
C GLN A 9 -1.96 -7.47 -3.97
N THR A 10 -2.02 -7.76 -5.26
CA THR A 10 -3.25 -7.96 -6.03
C THR A 10 -3.37 -9.44 -6.41
N ASN A 11 -4.44 -9.80 -7.14
CA ASN A 11 -4.58 -11.14 -7.68
C ASN A 11 -3.45 -11.54 -8.65
N SER A 12 -2.79 -10.55 -9.27
CA SER A 12 -1.78 -10.78 -10.32
C SER A 12 -0.35 -10.58 -9.86
N SER A 13 -0.10 -9.74 -8.85
CA SER A 13 1.26 -9.32 -8.50
C SER A 13 1.39 -8.91 -7.04
N LYS A 14 2.60 -9.01 -6.52
CA LYS A 14 3.02 -8.45 -5.23
C LYS A 14 4.17 -7.49 -5.50
N ILE A 15 4.06 -6.26 -5.01
CA ILE A 15 5.03 -5.18 -5.23
C ILE A 15 5.45 -4.54 -3.89
N ASP A 16 6.57 -3.84 -3.88
CA ASP A 16 7.01 -2.98 -2.78
C ASP A 16 6.28 -1.63 -2.82
N ALA A 17 5.62 -1.28 -1.72
CA ALA A 17 4.88 -0.03 -1.58
C ALA A 17 5.79 1.19 -1.32
N LYS A 18 7.10 1.00 -1.18
CA LYS A 18 8.10 2.07 -1.07
C LYS A 18 8.73 2.42 -2.41
N ASP A 19 8.57 1.59 -3.44
CA ASP A 19 9.04 1.88 -4.79
C ASP A 19 7.91 2.49 -5.64
N ILE A 20 8.06 3.78 -5.96
CA ILE A 20 7.10 4.52 -6.78
C ILE A 20 6.93 3.91 -8.18
N LEU A 21 7.98 3.33 -8.76
CA LEU A 21 7.92 2.73 -10.10
C LEU A 21 7.07 1.46 -10.07
N GLU A 22 7.23 0.64 -9.03
CA GLU A 22 6.42 -0.57 -8.88
C GLU A 22 4.96 -0.22 -8.62
N ILE A 23 4.68 0.79 -7.79
CA ILE A 23 3.31 1.28 -7.57
C ILE A 23 2.65 1.72 -8.88
N MET A 24 3.35 2.51 -9.70
CA MET A 24 2.84 2.94 -10.99
C MET A 24 2.61 1.76 -11.94
N SER A 25 3.47 0.74 -11.89
CA SER A 25 3.34 -0.48 -12.69
C SER A 25 2.16 -1.37 -12.28
N LEU A 26 1.71 -1.28 -11.02
CA LEU A 26 0.55 -2.03 -10.52
C LEU A 26 -0.71 -1.72 -11.33
N ALA A 27 -0.81 -0.49 -11.88
CA ALA A 27 -1.92 0.00 -12.70
C ALA A 27 -3.30 -0.35 -12.10
N ALA A 28 -3.40 -0.37 -10.77
CA ALA A 28 -4.62 -0.73 -10.06
C ALA A 28 -5.69 0.33 -10.34
N SER A 29 -6.80 -0.09 -10.95
CA SER A 29 -7.94 0.78 -11.20
C SER A 29 -8.89 0.83 -10.00
N VAL A 30 -9.74 1.85 -9.96
CA VAL A 30 -10.80 1.97 -8.96
C VAL A 30 -11.65 0.69 -8.94
N GLY A 31 -11.86 0.13 -7.74
CA GLY A 31 -12.56 -1.15 -7.54
C GLY A 31 -11.63 -2.37 -7.48
N THR A 32 -10.33 -2.21 -7.74
CA THR A 32 -9.35 -3.28 -7.52
C THR A 32 -9.23 -3.58 -6.02
N THR A 33 -9.43 -4.85 -5.65
CA THR A 33 -9.14 -5.31 -4.30
C THR A 33 -7.64 -5.51 -4.14
N ILE A 34 -7.07 -4.90 -3.11
CA ILE A 34 -5.65 -5.03 -2.77
C ILE A 34 -5.51 -5.59 -1.36
N THR A 35 -4.43 -6.32 -1.12
CA THR A 35 -4.02 -6.81 0.18
C THR A 35 -2.74 -6.08 0.58
N LEU A 36 -2.78 -5.40 1.73
CA LEU A 36 -1.60 -4.76 2.30
C LEU A 36 -0.88 -5.76 3.21
N LEU A 37 0.43 -5.94 3.02
CA LEU A 37 1.26 -6.72 3.92
C LEU A 37 2.32 -5.80 4.52
N CYS A 38 2.36 -5.71 5.84
CA CYS A 38 3.36 -4.93 6.56
C CYS A 38 4.06 -5.83 7.57
N ASP A 39 5.39 -5.77 7.60
CA ASP A 39 6.22 -6.56 8.51
C ASP A 39 7.37 -5.70 9.00
N GLY A 40 7.46 -5.55 10.32
CA GLY A 40 8.56 -4.90 11.00
C GLY A 40 8.18 -4.21 12.30
N PRO A 41 9.11 -3.44 12.89
CA PRO A 41 8.96 -2.91 14.26
C PRO A 41 7.85 -1.85 14.39
N ASP A 42 7.43 -1.23 13.28
CA ASP A 42 6.39 -0.21 13.22
C ASP A 42 5.19 -0.65 12.35
N GLU A 43 4.98 -1.96 12.17
CA GLU A 43 3.98 -2.52 11.25
C GLU A 43 2.56 -2.03 11.52
N SER A 44 2.18 -1.92 12.80
CA SER A 44 0.85 -1.49 13.20
C SER A 44 0.61 -0.01 12.85
N SER A 45 1.61 0.84 13.12
CA SER A 45 1.56 2.26 12.79
C SER A 45 1.55 2.50 11.27
N ALA A 46 2.35 1.72 10.53
CA ALA A 46 2.40 1.77 9.07
C ALA A 46 1.06 1.33 8.46
N MET A 47 0.51 0.20 8.91
CA MET A 47 -0.78 -0.32 8.46
C MET A 47 -1.90 0.69 8.68
N GLN A 48 -1.94 1.32 9.85
CA GLN A 48 -2.97 2.31 10.18
C GLN A 48 -2.84 3.57 9.31
N ALA A 49 -1.64 4.14 9.19
CA ALA A 49 -1.43 5.34 8.39
C ALA A 49 -1.78 5.14 6.90
N ILE A 50 -1.44 3.97 6.34
CA ILE A 50 -1.74 3.65 4.94
C ILE A 50 -3.25 3.43 4.75
N SER A 51 -3.88 2.69 5.66
CA SER A 51 -5.33 2.47 5.63
C SER A 51 -6.10 3.79 5.71
N ASP A 52 -5.68 4.69 6.60
CA ASP A 52 -6.28 6.02 6.76
C ASP A 52 -6.11 6.88 5.49
N LEU A 53 -4.96 6.79 4.81
CA LEU A 53 -4.75 7.49 3.54
C LEU A 53 -5.68 6.98 2.43
N ILE A 54 -5.81 5.66 2.30
CA ILE A 54 -6.69 5.03 1.30
C ILE A 54 -8.16 5.36 1.59
N ASN A 55 -8.57 5.31 2.86
CA ASN A 55 -9.95 5.66 3.27
C ASN A 55 -10.29 7.12 3.02
N ARG A 56 -9.29 8.01 3.10
CA ARG A 56 -9.41 9.42 2.70
C ARG A 56 -9.28 9.63 1.19
N LYS A 57 -9.26 8.56 0.39
CA LYS A 57 -9.11 8.59 -1.08
C LYS A 57 -7.90 9.40 -1.52
N PHE A 58 -6.77 9.24 -0.83
CA PHE A 58 -5.53 10.00 -1.10
C PHE A 58 -5.70 11.53 -1.05
N ASP A 59 -6.72 12.01 -0.32
CA ASP A 59 -7.12 13.42 -0.24
C ASP A 59 -7.54 14.01 -1.62
N GLU A 60 -8.04 13.17 -2.53
CA GLU A 60 -8.59 13.54 -3.84
C GLU A 60 -10.14 13.68 -3.80
N GLU A 61 -10.69 14.61 -4.60
CA GLU A 61 -12.15 14.87 -4.72
C GLU A 61 -12.90 13.82 -5.56
#